data_AF-A0A958ADJ1-F1
#
_entry.id   AF-A0A958ADJ1-F1
#
_cell.length_a   1.000
_cell.length_b   1.000
_cell.length_c   1.000
_cell.angle_alpha   90.00
_cell.angle_beta   90.00
_cell.angle_gamma   90.00
#
_symmetry.space_group_name_H-M   'P 1'
#
loop_
_entity.id
_entity.type
_entity.pdbx_description
1 polymer ?
#
loop_
_entity_poly.entity_id
_entity_poly.type
_entity_poly.pdbx_seq_one_letter_code
_entity_poly.pdbx_strand_id
1 'polypeptide(L)'
;MIDSRNWSEILWREWHHTQDDAYAKQLHFALSKDNIGQPDPSDIVQGRPLLSEVEAALRQGRCHSASLRKIWGGRLERLDRAKNDYLSVGQSLRDLSHVHWFRRFLGRHLLFEIGGHAVEALEDVAFGDSSYGQEDARWVLHCISVDTTTRLAAEPECWICPDCWLGCGLLWIDRPWRSDWQFYGCRNCRRSRGLLHRTQEMVVVFDNRSSGLSCQEGLIRANWFTRRILFDFDRIEIIRATDEDIERFAVQAGNDTDSLRRSRYPRMRCTIGPDCHLSANTIRILENSFGRVEQTTR
;
A
#
# COMPACT_ATOMS: atom_id res chain seq x y z
N MET A 1 -16.00 13.09 3.49
CA MET A 1 -16.30 13.63 4.84
C MET A 1 -17.33 12.70 5.44
N ILE A 2 -16.99 12.05 6.56
CA ILE A 2 -18.00 11.30 7.32
C ILE A 2 -19.05 12.32 7.73
N ASP A 3 -20.31 12.09 7.36
CA ASP A 3 -21.40 12.93 7.86
C ASP A 3 -21.29 12.95 9.39
N SER A 4 -21.48 14.11 10.02
CA SER A 4 -21.36 14.26 11.48
C SER A 4 -22.25 13.31 12.31
N ARG A 5 -23.09 12.51 11.65
CA ARG A 5 -23.91 11.40 12.11
C ARG A 5 -23.09 10.11 12.00
N ASN A 6 -22.73 9.35 13.03
CA ASN A 6 -22.97 9.38 14.45
C ASN A 6 -21.83 8.55 15.06
N TRP A 7 -20.75 9.19 15.52
CA TRP A 7 -19.55 8.47 16.01
C TRP A 7 -19.87 7.44 17.11
N SER A 8 -20.94 7.65 17.89
CA SER A 8 -21.32 6.71 18.95
C SER A 8 -21.83 5.39 18.41
N GLU A 9 -22.55 5.41 17.29
CA GLU A 9 -23.06 4.22 16.62
C GLU A 9 -21.91 3.31 16.14
N ILE A 10 -20.88 3.90 15.54
CA ILE A 10 -19.66 3.18 15.13
C ILE A 10 -19.00 2.51 16.33
N LEU A 11 -18.88 3.22 17.46
CA LEU A 11 -18.27 2.65 18.67
C LEU A 11 -19.13 1.56 19.31
N TRP A 12 -20.46 1.67 19.24
CA TRP A 12 -21.38 0.62 19.69
C TRP A 12 -21.32 -0.63 18.81
N ARG A 13 -21.23 -0.46 17.48
CA ARG A 13 -21.01 -1.58 16.55
C ARG A 13 -19.66 -2.26 16.80
N GLU A 14 -18.59 -1.48 16.99
CA GLU A 14 -17.29 -2.06 17.35
C GLU A 14 -17.34 -2.79 18.70
N TRP A 15 -17.99 -2.23 19.71
CA TRP A 15 -18.21 -2.93 20.99
C TRP A 15 -18.92 -4.27 20.82
N HIS A 16 -19.94 -4.33 19.95
CA HIS A 16 -20.73 -5.53 19.73
C HIS A 16 -19.98 -6.62 18.97
N HIS A 17 -19.21 -6.24 17.95
CA HIS A 17 -18.55 -7.19 17.04
C HIS A 17 -17.12 -7.58 17.44
N THR A 18 -16.49 -6.82 18.34
CA THR A 18 -15.11 -7.12 18.76
C THR A 18 -15.05 -8.37 19.64
N GLN A 19 -14.12 -9.29 19.33
CA GLN A 19 -13.87 -10.50 20.13
C GLN A 19 -12.93 -10.24 21.33
N ASP A 20 -12.54 -8.97 21.53
CA ASP A 20 -11.69 -8.56 22.64
C ASP A 20 -12.55 -8.08 23.82
N ASP A 21 -12.90 -9.01 24.72
CA ASP A 21 -13.73 -8.73 25.91
C ASP A 21 -13.22 -7.56 26.75
N ALA A 22 -11.89 -7.45 26.90
CA ALA A 22 -11.28 -6.42 27.73
C ALA A 22 -11.38 -5.05 27.06
N TYR A 23 -11.20 -4.97 25.74
CA TYR A 23 -11.43 -3.76 24.95
C TYR A 23 -12.93 -3.40 24.94
N ALA A 24 -13.82 -4.38 24.72
CA ALA A 24 -15.26 -4.20 24.72
C ALA A 24 -15.75 -3.59 26.06
N LYS A 25 -15.29 -4.13 27.20
CA LYS A 25 -15.63 -3.58 28.52
C LYS A 25 -15.21 -2.11 28.68
N GLN A 26 -14.05 -1.73 28.15
CA GLN A 26 -13.56 -0.35 28.24
C GLN A 26 -14.36 0.60 27.34
N LEU A 27 -14.72 0.18 26.12
CA LEU A 27 -15.61 0.91 25.23
C LEU A 27 -16.98 1.12 25.88
N HIS A 28 -17.64 0.04 26.30
CA HIS A 28 -18.95 0.09 26.93
C HIS A 28 -18.95 1.00 28.15
N PHE A 29 -17.99 0.84 29.07
CA PHE A 29 -17.87 1.71 30.24
C PHE A 29 -17.78 3.19 29.86
N ALA A 30 -16.99 3.53 28.83
CA ALA A 30 -16.85 4.91 28.40
C ALA A 30 -18.14 5.47 27.76
N LEU A 31 -18.87 4.65 26.99
CA LEU A 31 -20.11 5.03 26.34
C LEU A 31 -21.26 5.19 27.34
N SER A 32 -21.46 4.22 28.23
CA SER A 32 -22.55 4.26 29.22
C SER A 32 -22.40 5.39 30.23
N LYS A 33 -21.17 5.73 30.62
CA LYS A 33 -20.94 6.73 31.68
C LYS A 33 -21.40 8.14 31.30
N ASP A 34 -21.40 8.47 30.01
CA ASP A 34 -21.86 9.77 29.51
C ASP A 34 -23.31 9.71 29.00
N ASN A 35 -24.07 8.66 29.34
CA ASN A 35 -25.45 8.41 28.91
C ASN A 35 -25.60 8.47 27.37
N ILE A 36 -24.59 8.01 26.64
CA ILE A 36 -24.66 7.91 25.18
C ILE A 36 -25.61 6.76 24.87
N GLY A 37 -26.78 7.09 24.32
CA GLY A 37 -27.84 6.12 24.01
C GLY A 37 -27.31 4.94 23.19
N GLN A 38 -27.77 3.74 23.52
CA GLN A 38 -27.49 2.56 22.72
C GLN A 38 -28.32 2.64 21.43
N PRO A 39 -27.73 2.39 20.25
CA PRO A 39 -28.46 2.39 19.00
C PRO A 39 -29.52 1.27 18.98
N ASP A 40 -30.48 1.38 18.08
CA ASP A 40 -31.47 0.33 17.85
C ASP A 40 -30.73 -0.99 17.48
N PRO A 41 -31.15 -2.16 18.01
CA PRO A 41 -30.54 -3.43 17.63
C PRO A 41 -30.44 -3.66 16.12
N SER A 42 -31.34 -3.09 15.31
CA SER A 42 -31.30 -3.15 13.85
C SER A 42 -30.10 -2.42 13.24
N ASP A 43 -29.60 -1.35 13.87
CA ASP A 43 -28.40 -0.63 13.42
C ASP A 43 -27.11 -1.43 13.70
N ILE A 44 -27.14 -2.32 14.70
CA ILE A 44 -26.02 -3.18 15.08
C ILE A 44 -25.79 -4.32 14.07
N VAL A 45 -26.80 -4.63 13.25
CA VAL A 45 -26.74 -5.65 12.19
C VAL A 45 -25.73 -5.28 11.10
N GLN A 46 -25.45 -3.99 10.93
CA GLN A 46 -24.35 -3.55 10.07
C GLN A 46 -23.04 -4.06 10.69
N GLY A 47 -22.35 -4.99 10.02
CA GLY A 47 -21.19 -5.73 10.56
C GLY A 47 -20.07 -4.85 11.14
N ARG A 48 -18.99 -5.48 11.61
CA ARG A 48 -17.89 -4.75 12.28
C ARG A 48 -17.41 -3.55 11.44
N PRO A 49 -17.36 -2.32 12.00
CA PRO A 49 -16.90 -1.14 11.27
C PRO A 49 -15.45 -1.29 10.79
N LEU A 50 -15.01 -0.42 9.87
CA LEU A 50 -13.61 -0.39 9.44
C LEU A 50 -12.72 0.23 10.52
N LEU A 51 -11.43 -0.16 10.55
CA LEU A 51 -10.46 0.41 11.48
C LEU A 51 -10.35 1.94 11.41
N SER A 52 -10.39 2.50 10.20
CA SER A 52 -10.37 3.95 9.97
C SER A 52 -11.61 4.65 10.55
N GLU A 53 -12.78 4.01 10.46
CA GLU A 53 -14.04 4.50 11.04
C GLU A 53 -13.99 4.47 12.57
N VAL A 54 -13.52 3.36 13.16
CA VAL A 54 -13.34 3.24 14.61
C VAL A 54 -12.37 4.30 15.14
N GLU A 55 -11.23 4.49 14.48
CA GLU A 55 -10.25 5.51 14.88
C GLU A 55 -10.86 6.94 14.80
N ALA A 56 -11.53 7.26 13.69
CA ALA A 56 -12.19 8.55 13.52
C ALA A 56 -13.29 8.78 14.57
N ALA A 57 -14.11 7.76 14.84
CA ALA A 57 -15.17 7.80 15.85
C ALA A 57 -14.61 7.98 17.26
N LEU A 58 -13.50 7.32 17.62
CA LEU A 58 -12.82 7.53 18.90
C LEU A 58 -12.30 8.96 19.04
N ARG A 59 -11.71 9.51 17.98
CA ARG A 59 -11.21 10.90 17.97
C ARG A 59 -12.34 11.91 18.10
N GLN A 60 -13.45 11.71 17.39
CA GLN A 60 -14.62 12.58 17.49
C GLN A 60 -15.28 12.45 18.87
N GLY A 61 -15.47 11.23 19.37
CA GLY A 61 -16.01 10.96 20.70
C GLY A 61 -15.20 11.60 21.82
N ARG A 62 -13.87 11.60 21.73
CA ARG A 62 -12.97 12.32 22.66
C ARG A 62 -13.28 13.82 22.78
N CYS A 63 -13.73 14.46 21.69
CA CYS A 63 -14.08 15.87 21.71
C CYS A 63 -15.41 16.11 22.44
N HIS A 64 -16.38 15.19 22.32
CA HIS A 64 -17.76 15.36 22.77
C HIS A 64 -18.08 14.69 24.12
N SER A 65 -17.27 13.73 24.58
CA SER A 65 -17.52 12.93 25.77
C SER A 65 -16.35 13.04 26.76
N ALA A 66 -16.65 13.41 28.01
CA ALA A 66 -15.65 13.56 29.07
C ALA A 66 -15.06 12.20 29.46
N SER A 67 -15.86 11.14 29.47
CA SER A 67 -15.42 9.78 29.77
C SER A 67 -14.52 9.21 28.67
N LEU A 68 -14.90 9.38 27.39
CA LEU A 68 -14.02 9.02 26.27
C LEU A 68 -12.74 9.85 26.29
N ARG A 69 -12.81 11.14 26.62
CA ARG A 69 -11.60 11.96 26.75
C ARG A 69 -10.65 11.44 27.81
N LYS A 70 -11.16 11.11 28.99
CA LYS A 70 -10.37 10.58 30.10
C LYS A 70 -9.74 9.23 29.77
N ILE A 71 -10.48 8.33 29.12
CA ILE A 71 -10.03 6.96 28.85
C ILE A 71 -9.17 6.93 27.58
N TRP A 72 -9.64 7.51 26.48
CA TRP A 72 -9.00 7.37 25.18
C TRP A 72 -8.00 8.46 24.83
N GLY A 73 -8.00 9.62 25.52
CA GLY A 73 -7.11 10.74 25.22
C GLY A 73 -5.64 10.34 25.11
N GLY A 74 -5.05 9.89 26.22
CA GLY A 74 -3.65 9.44 26.23
C GLY A 74 -3.38 8.17 25.41
N ARG A 75 -4.41 7.38 25.11
CA ARG A 75 -4.30 6.16 24.28
C ARG A 75 -4.19 6.51 22.79
N LEU A 76 -5.00 7.44 22.31
CA LEU A 76 -4.93 7.95 20.94
C LEU A 76 -3.62 8.70 20.70
N GLU A 77 -3.14 9.47 21.68
CA GLU A 77 -1.82 10.10 21.59
C GLU A 77 -0.67 9.07 21.51
N ARG A 78 -0.79 7.95 22.23
CA ARG A 78 0.17 6.84 22.11
C ARG A 78 0.09 6.16 20.75
N LEU A 79 -1.11 6.01 20.18
CA LEU A 79 -1.27 5.51 18.82
C LEU A 79 -0.62 6.48 17.82
N ASP A 80 -0.84 7.78 17.95
CA ASP A 80 -0.23 8.81 17.10
C ASP A 80 1.31 8.75 17.16
N ARG A 81 1.89 8.64 18.35
CA ARG A 81 3.33 8.43 18.51
C ARG A 81 3.79 7.13 17.83
N ALA A 82 3.10 6.03 18.09
CA ALA A 82 3.45 4.73 17.51
C ALA A 82 3.36 4.71 15.97
N LYS A 83 2.45 5.47 15.36
CA LYS A 83 2.36 5.63 13.90
C LYS A 83 3.53 6.43 13.31
N ASN A 84 4.06 7.38 14.06
CA ASN A 84 5.22 8.18 13.65
C ASN A 84 6.54 7.46 13.92
N ASP A 85 6.59 6.60 14.93
CA ASP A 85 7.73 5.73 15.20
C ASP A 85 7.79 4.62 14.14
N TYR A 86 9.00 4.10 13.87
CA TYR A 86 9.22 3.06 12.87
C TYR A 86 8.30 1.85 13.07
N LEU A 87 7.46 1.58 12.07
CA LEU A 87 6.47 0.51 12.06
C LEU A 87 7.11 -0.81 11.61
N SER A 88 7.24 -1.77 12.54
CA SER A 88 7.67 -3.14 12.23
C SER A 88 6.47 -4.09 12.24
N VAL A 89 6.24 -4.80 11.13
CA VAL A 89 5.20 -5.84 11.01
C VAL A 89 5.30 -6.85 12.16
N GLY A 90 6.51 -7.36 12.43
CA GLY A 90 6.73 -8.36 13.48
C GLY A 90 6.39 -7.88 14.88
N GLN A 91 6.69 -6.62 15.23
CA GLN A 91 6.28 -6.07 16.53
C GLN A 91 4.76 -5.87 16.60
N SER A 92 4.15 -5.36 15.53
CA SER A 92 2.70 -5.14 15.50
C SER A 92 1.90 -6.45 15.56
N LEU A 93 2.42 -7.55 14.99
CA LEU A 93 1.83 -8.89 15.13
C LEU A 93 1.96 -9.46 16.55
N ARG A 94 3.09 -9.22 17.22
CA ARG A 94 3.22 -9.56 18.66
C ARG A 94 2.21 -8.77 19.49
N ASP A 95 2.04 -7.50 19.20
CA ASP A 95 1.06 -6.64 19.87
C ASP A 95 -0.38 -7.08 19.58
N LEU A 96 -0.68 -7.52 18.35
CA LEU A 96 -1.96 -8.12 17.96
C LEU A 96 -2.30 -9.37 18.79
N SER A 97 -1.27 -10.14 19.14
CA SER A 97 -1.40 -11.38 19.92
C SER A 97 -1.23 -11.18 21.43
N HIS A 98 -1.16 -9.93 21.91
CA HIS A 98 -0.81 -9.64 23.29
C HIS A 98 -2.00 -9.77 24.24
N VAL A 99 -1.79 -10.22 25.49
CA VAL A 99 -2.84 -10.42 26.51
C VAL A 99 -3.57 -9.13 26.91
N HIS A 100 -2.85 -8.00 26.92
CA HIS A 100 -3.40 -6.68 27.24
C HIS A 100 -4.09 -6.05 26.03
N TRP A 101 -5.39 -5.76 26.15
CA TRP A 101 -6.24 -5.23 25.07
C TRP A 101 -5.67 -4.01 24.34
N PHE A 102 -5.06 -3.07 25.07
CA PHE A 102 -4.55 -1.86 24.43
C PHE A 102 -3.37 -2.14 23.50
N ARG A 103 -2.58 -3.20 23.77
CA ARG A 103 -1.54 -3.64 22.83
C ARG A 103 -2.16 -4.21 21.57
N ARG A 104 -3.21 -5.03 21.68
CA ARG A 104 -3.96 -5.53 20.51
C ARG A 104 -4.55 -4.39 19.69
N PHE A 105 -5.17 -3.42 20.36
CA PHE A 105 -5.68 -2.20 19.72
C PHE A 105 -4.58 -1.49 18.90
N LEU A 106 -3.40 -1.27 19.49
CA LEU A 106 -2.25 -0.70 18.77
C LEU A 106 -1.83 -1.59 17.60
N GLY A 107 -1.63 -2.89 17.83
CA GLY A 107 -1.24 -3.85 16.80
C GLY A 107 -2.13 -3.80 15.56
N ARG A 108 -3.46 -3.80 15.75
CA ARG A 108 -4.45 -3.70 14.66
C ARG A 108 -4.29 -2.42 13.84
N HIS A 109 -4.19 -1.27 14.50
CA HIS A 109 -4.09 0.02 13.82
C HIS A 109 -2.74 0.19 13.13
N LEU A 110 -1.65 -0.29 13.72
CA LEU A 110 -0.32 -0.22 13.13
C LEU A 110 -0.19 -1.15 11.92
N LEU A 111 -0.75 -2.37 11.97
CA LEU A 111 -0.79 -3.27 10.81
C LEU A 111 -1.62 -2.68 9.66
N PHE A 112 -2.75 -2.06 9.97
CA PHE A 112 -3.55 -1.33 8.98
C PHE A 112 -2.83 -0.11 8.40
N GLU A 113 -2.04 0.60 9.21
CA GLU A 113 -1.21 1.73 8.77
C GLU A 113 -0.04 1.27 7.89
N ILE A 114 0.55 0.11 8.17
CA ILE A 114 1.55 -0.53 7.28
C ILE A 114 0.90 -0.92 5.93
N GLY A 115 -0.37 -1.33 5.95
CA GLY A 115 -1.15 -1.65 4.76
C GLY A 115 -0.72 -2.95 4.10
N GLY A 116 -0.66 -2.98 2.77
CA GLY A 116 -0.43 -4.18 1.97
C GLY A 116 0.88 -4.92 2.27
N HIS A 117 1.89 -4.24 2.84
CA HIS A 117 3.14 -4.86 3.25
C HIS A 117 2.97 -5.80 4.47
N ALA A 118 1.89 -5.65 5.24
CA ALA A 118 1.57 -6.53 6.37
C ALA A 118 0.76 -7.77 5.96
N VAL A 119 0.27 -7.85 4.71
CA VAL A 119 -0.71 -8.85 4.28
C VAL A 119 -0.19 -10.28 4.44
N GLU A 120 1.02 -10.58 3.95
CA GLU A 120 1.59 -11.94 4.02
C GLU A 120 1.66 -12.46 5.46
N ALA A 121 2.21 -11.65 6.36
CA ALA A 121 2.33 -12.04 7.76
C ALA A 121 0.97 -12.05 8.50
N LEU A 122 -0.02 -11.31 8.00
CA LEU A 122 -1.41 -11.40 8.48
C LEU A 122 -2.12 -12.65 7.97
N GLU A 123 -1.84 -13.12 6.74
CA GLU A 123 -2.35 -14.37 6.19
C GLU A 123 -1.93 -15.55 7.06
N ASP A 124 -0.65 -15.61 7.43
CA ASP A 124 -0.10 -16.63 8.32
C ASP A 124 -0.86 -16.70 9.66
N VAL A 125 -1.19 -15.54 10.25
CA VAL A 125 -1.96 -15.48 11.51
C VAL A 125 -3.44 -15.77 11.28
N ALA A 126 -4.03 -15.27 10.19
CA ALA A 126 -5.45 -15.40 9.90
C ALA A 126 -5.86 -16.83 9.52
N PHE A 127 -4.95 -17.60 8.93
CA PHE A 127 -5.24 -18.92 8.36
C PHE A 127 -4.34 -20.04 8.90
N GLY A 128 -3.38 -19.74 9.78
CA GLY A 128 -2.57 -20.74 10.48
C GLY A 128 -3.30 -21.45 11.63
N ASP A 129 -2.60 -22.37 12.29
CA ASP A 129 -3.18 -23.25 13.32
C ASP A 129 -3.44 -22.57 14.68
N SER A 130 -2.86 -21.39 14.91
CA SER A 130 -3.05 -20.66 16.18
C SER A 130 -4.43 -20.02 16.22
N SER A 131 -5.25 -20.35 17.22
CA SER A 131 -6.56 -19.70 17.43
C SER A 131 -6.47 -18.25 17.91
N TYR A 132 -5.34 -17.83 18.48
CA TYR A 132 -5.19 -16.48 19.03
C TYR A 132 -4.97 -15.45 17.92
N GLY A 133 -5.79 -14.40 17.91
CA GLY A 133 -5.63 -13.27 16.99
C GLY A 133 -6.15 -13.50 15.56
N GLN A 134 -6.66 -14.69 15.21
CA GLN A 134 -7.14 -14.99 13.86
C GLN A 134 -8.24 -14.03 13.40
N GLU A 135 -9.26 -13.82 14.23
CA GLU A 135 -10.40 -12.95 13.89
C GLU A 135 -9.98 -11.49 13.70
N ASP A 136 -9.06 -11.00 14.54
CA ASP A 136 -8.54 -9.66 14.40
C ASP A 136 -7.63 -9.55 13.16
N ALA A 137 -6.82 -10.55 12.83
CA ALA A 137 -6.02 -10.58 11.61
C ALA A 137 -6.91 -10.59 10.35
N ARG A 138 -7.97 -11.43 10.34
CA ARG A 138 -8.99 -11.47 9.27
C ARG A 138 -9.66 -10.11 9.09
N TRP A 139 -10.05 -9.48 10.20
CA TRP A 139 -10.66 -8.15 10.14
C TRP A 139 -9.69 -7.07 9.65
N VAL A 140 -8.41 -7.09 10.05
CA VAL A 140 -7.38 -6.18 9.54
C VAL A 140 -7.18 -6.37 8.03
N LEU A 141 -7.08 -7.63 7.56
CA LEU A 141 -7.00 -7.94 6.12
C LEU A 141 -8.21 -7.41 5.35
N HIS A 142 -9.42 -7.59 5.87
CA HIS A 142 -10.63 -7.02 5.30
C HIS A 142 -10.56 -5.49 5.23
N CYS A 143 -10.11 -4.83 6.31
CA CYS A 143 -9.95 -3.38 6.33
C CYS A 143 -8.94 -2.90 5.27
N ILE A 144 -7.81 -3.59 5.10
CA ILE A 144 -6.80 -3.28 4.06
C ILE A 144 -7.42 -3.45 2.66
N SER A 145 -8.15 -4.53 2.44
CA SER A 145 -8.84 -4.79 1.17
C SER A 145 -9.81 -3.67 0.79
N VAL A 146 -10.69 -3.27 1.72
CA VAL A 146 -11.66 -2.19 1.50
C VAL A 146 -10.96 -0.85 1.31
N ASP A 147 -10.05 -0.46 2.21
CA ASP A 147 -9.33 0.83 2.14
C ASP A 147 -8.57 1.01 0.82
N THR A 148 -7.82 -0.02 0.41
CA THR A 148 -7.01 0.06 -0.81
C THR A 148 -7.88 0.05 -2.07
N THR A 149 -8.99 -0.69 -2.07
CA THR A 149 -9.96 -0.66 -3.17
C THR A 149 -10.57 0.73 -3.30
N THR A 150 -11.03 1.33 -2.21
CA THR A 150 -11.63 2.68 -2.24
C THR A 150 -10.63 3.74 -2.70
N ARG A 151 -9.36 3.65 -2.28
CA ARG A 151 -8.35 4.67 -2.59
C ARG A 151 -7.68 4.51 -3.96
N LEU A 152 -7.44 3.27 -4.41
CA LEU A 152 -6.51 2.98 -5.50
C LEU A 152 -7.19 2.33 -6.71
N ALA A 153 -8.38 1.75 -6.58
CA ALA A 153 -8.99 0.99 -7.67
C ALA A 153 -9.45 1.82 -8.86
N ALA A 154 -9.66 3.13 -8.67
CA ALA A 154 -10.10 4.02 -9.76
C ALA A 154 -9.04 4.15 -10.85
N GLU A 155 -7.75 4.22 -10.48
CA GLU A 155 -6.63 4.47 -11.39
C GLU A 155 -5.36 3.74 -10.90
N PRO A 156 -5.34 2.40 -10.79
CA PRO A 156 -4.22 1.66 -10.20
C PRO A 156 -2.90 1.90 -10.93
N GLU A 157 -2.92 2.08 -12.24
CA GLU A 157 -1.77 2.38 -13.10
C GLU A 157 -1.16 3.77 -12.87
N CYS A 158 -1.88 4.66 -12.17
CA CYS A 158 -1.41 6.00 -11.79
C CYS A 158 -0.64 5.99 -10.47
N TRP A 159 -0.48 4.85 -9.78
CA TRP A 159 0.23 4.79 -8.50
C TRP A 159 1.55 4.04 -8.62
N ILE A 160 2.64 4.60 -8.10
CA ILE A 160 3.97 3.98 -8.11
C ILE A 160 4.54 3.85 -6.69
N CYS A 161 5.20 2.73 -6.43
CA CYS A 161 5.96 2.54 -5.22
C CYS A 161 7.27 3.35 -5.25
N PRO A 162 7.55 4.22 -4.26
CA PRO A 162 8.80 5.00 -4.23
C PRO A 162 10.05 4.12 -4.08
N ASP A 163 9.92 2.94 -3.48
CA ASP A 163 11.05 2.04 -3.24
C ASP A 163 11.29 1.09 -4.41
N CYS A 164 10.24 0.57 -5.06
CA CYS A 164 10.40 -0.37 -6.17
C CYS A 164 10.33 0.27 -7.55
N TRP A 165 9.74 1.46 -7.67
CA TRP A 165 9.38 2.12 -8.94
C TRP A 165 8.46 1.28 -9.84
N LEU A 166 7.74 0.35 -9.22
CA LEU A 166 6.71 -0.45 -9.87
C LEU A 166 5.34 0.13 -9.56
N GLY A 167 4.46 0.01 -10.53
CA GLY A 167 3.07 0.41 -10.41
C GLY A 167 2.32 -0.39 -9.36
N CYS A 168 1.20 0.17 -8.93
CA CYS A 168 0.20 -0.53 -8.15
C CYS A 168 -0.54 -1.53 -9.05
N GLY A 169 -1.01 -2.62 -8.45
CA GLY A 169 -1.83 -3.62 -9.10
C GLY A 169 -2.75 -4.31 -8.12
N LEU A 170 -3.73 -5.02 -8.66
CA LEU A 170 -4.60 -5.90 -7.89
C LEU A 170 -3.81 -7.13 -7.44
N LEU A 171 -3.80 -7.40 -6.14
CA LEU A 171 -3.15 -8.53 -5.51
C LEU A 171 -4.20 -9.35 -4.77
N TRP A 172 -4.00 -10.66 -4.77
CA TRP A 172 -4.90 -11.62 -4.13
C TRP A 172 -4.35 -12.04 -2.77
N ILE A 173 -5.27 -12.23 -1.83
CA ILE A 173 -5.00 -12.82 -0.52
C ILE A 173 -5.34 -14.30 -0.65
N ASP A 174 -4.33 -15.16 -0.64
CA ASP A 174 -4.48 -16.59 -0.89
C ASP A 174 -5.25 -17.23 0.25
N ARG A 175 -6.32 -17.96 -0.08
CA ARG A 175 -7.12 -18.70 0.89
C ARG A 175 -7.34 -20.11 0.39
N PRO A 176 -7.12 -21.12 1.25
CA PRO A 176 -7.28 -22.48 0.78
C PRO A 176 -8.74 -22.89 0.50
N TRP A 177 -9.79 -22.14 0.89
CA TRP A 177 -11.19 -22.64 0.82
C TRP A 177 -12.35 -21.65 0.61
N ARG A 178 -12.15 -20.34 0.32
CA ARG A 178 -13.24 -19.35 0.17
C ARG A 178 -12.86 -18.15 -0.71
N SER A 179 -13.88 -17.44 -1.21
CA SER A 179 -13.79 -16.22 -2.03
C SER A 179 -12.63 -15.31 -1.63
N ASP A 180 -11.73 -15.09 -2.59
CA ASP A 180 -10.47 -14.38 -2.38
C ASP A 180 -10.73 -12.94 -1.97
N TRP A 181 -9.98 -12.45 -0.96
CA TRP A 181 -9.94 -11.00 -0.74
C TRP A 181 -8.90 -10.46 -1.70
N GLN A 182 -9.18 -9.28 -2.23
CA GLN A 182 -8.27 -8.58 -3.13
C GLN A 182 -7.91 -7.24 -2.52
N PHE A 183 -6.68 -6.79 -2.74
CA PHE A 183 -6.23 -5.48 -2.31
C PHE A 183 -5.34 -4.87 -3.38
N TYR A 184 -5.22 -3.56 -3.37
CA TYR A 184 -4.32 -2.84 -4.27
C TYR A 184 -3.01 -2.50 -3.57
N GLY A 185 -1.88 -2.83 -4.19
CA GLY A 185 -0.55 -2.53 -3.68
C GLY A 185 0.52 -2.62 -4.75
N CYS A 186 1.76 -2.26 -4.40
CA CYS A 186 2.91 -2.44 -5.28
C CYS A 186 3.04 -3.90 -5.71
N ARG A 187 3.18 -4.16 -7.02
CA ARG A 187 3.24 -5.53 -7.55
C ARG A 187 4.44 -6.36 -7.08
N ASN A 188 5.45 -5.73 -6.49
CA ASN A 188 6.62 -6.41 -5.93
C ASN A 188 6.60 -6.48 -4.40
N CYS A 189 6.65 -5.33 -3.72
CA CYS A 189 6.78 -5.30 -2.25
C CYS A 189 5.43 -5.28 -1.50
N ARG A 190 4.32 -5.35 -2.24
CA ARG A 190 2.93 -5.30 -1.73
C ARG A 190 2.52 -4.04 -0.98
N ARG A 191 3.41 -3.07 -0.76
CA ARG A 191 3.10 -1.81 -0.06
C ARG A 191 1.93 -1.08 -0.73
N SER A 192 0.94 -0.66 0.05
CA SER A 192 -0.24 0.08 -0.43
C SER A 192 -0.35 1.50 0.14
N ARG A 193 0.59 1.89 1.00
CA ARG A 193 0.69 3.19 1.68
C ARG A 193 1.92 3.93 1.20
N GLY A 194 1.88 5.27 1.23
CA GLY A 194 2.99 6.10 0.72
C GLY A 194 3.29 5.90 -0.77
N LEU A 195 2.33 5.41 -1.55
CA LEU A 195 2.45 5.35 -3.01
C LEU A 195 2.40 6.77 -3.58
N LEU A 196 3.20 7.01 -4.62
CA LEU A 196 3.24 8.27 -5.34
C LEU A 196 2.21 8.24 -6.46
N HIS A 197 1.38 9.28 -6.54
CA HIS A 197 0.50 9.47 -7.69
C HIS A 197 1.33 9.96 -8.88
N ARG A 198 1.52 9.08 -9.85
CA ARG A 198 2.15 9.36 -11.13
C ARG A 198 1.19 10.16 -12.00
N THR A 199 1.35 11.48 -11.99
CA THR A 199 0.74 12.38 -13.00
C THR A 199 1.63 12.56 -14.24
N GLN A 200 2.83 11.98 -14.22
CA GLN A 200 3.94 12.27 -15.12
C GLN A 200 4.42 10.99 -15.81
N GLU A 201 4.95 11.12 -17.01
CA GLU A 201 5.54 9.97 -17.71
C GLU A 201 6.85 9.56 -17.02
N MET A 202 7.05 8.26 -16.82
CA MET A 202 8.27 7.69 -16.26
C MET A 202 9.23 7.28 -17.38
N VAL A 203 10.40 7.90 -17.42
CA VAL A 203 11.41 7.68 -18.44
C VAL A 203 12.59 6.93 -17.83
N VAL A 204 12.93 5.76 -18.38
CA VAL A 204 14.19 5.10 -18.04
C VAL A 204 15.32 5.75 -18.84
N VAL A 205 16.35 6.22 -18.13
CA VAL A 205 17.47 6.93 -18.72
C VAL A 205 18.73 6.07 -18.64
N PHE A 206 19.48 6.01 -19.74
CA PHE A 206 20.82 5.43 -19.80
C PHE A 206 21.84 6.54 -19.98
N ASP A 207 22.37 7.01 -18.86
CA ASP A 207 23.40 8.04 -18.82
C ASP A 207 24.42 7.71 -17.74
N ASN A 208 25.59 7.23 -18.12
CA ASN A 208 26.64 6.83 -17.18
C ASN A 208 27.27 7.98 -16.37
N ARG A 209 26.90 9.25 -16.60
CA ARG A 209 27.35 10.39 -15.78
C ARG A 209 26.26 10.98 -14.90
N SER A 210 25.00 10.63 -15.16
CA SER A 210 23.89 11.01 -14.28
C SER A 210 23.75 9.96 -13.18
N SER A 211 23.13 10.32 -12.06
CA SER A 211 22.81 9.37 -11.00
C SER A 211 21.40 9.61 -10.47
N GLY A 212 20.72 8.53 -10.12
CA GLY A 212 19.47 8.59 -9.38
C GLY A 212 18.23 8.92 -10.23
N LEU A 213 17.30 9.58 -9.55
CA LEU A 213 15.98 9.95 -10.05
C LEU A 213 15.90 11.48 -10.12
N SER A 214 15.41 12.01 -11.23
CA SER A 214 15.17 13.44 -11.40
C SER A 214 13.75 13.69 -11.91
N CYS A 215 13.15 14.78 -11.45
CA CYS A 215 11.84 15.23 -11.94
C CYS A 215 12.05 16.53 -12.72
N GLN A 216 11.76 16.51 -14.02
CA GLN A 216 11.94 17.66 -14.92
C GLN A 216 10.79 17.72 -15.91
N GLU A 217 10.20 18.91 -16.11
CA GLU A 217 9.23 19.17 -17.18
C GLU A 217 8.02 18.22 -17.22
N GLY A 218 7.58 17.71 -16.07
CA GLY A 218 6.47 16.75 -16.05
C GLY A 218 6.88 15.31 -16.36
N LEU A 219 8.18 14.99 -16.28
CA LEU A 219 8.74 13.65 -16.46
C LEU A 219 9.47 13.22 -15.19
N ILE A 220 9.32 11.95 -14.83
CA ILE A 220 10.14 11.28 -13.83
C ILE A 220 11.21 10.49 -14.57
N ARG A 221 12.45 10.98 -14.55
CA ARG A 221 13.61 10.33 -15.17
C ARG A 221 14.32 9.47 -14.13
N ALA A 222 14.41 8.17 -14.40
CA ALA A 222 15.10 7.23 -13.54
C ALA A 222 16.28 6.59 -14.27
N ASN A 223 17.49 6.80 -13.77
CA ASN A 223 18.67 6.25 -14.39
C ASN A 223 18.83 4.77 -14.06
N TRP A 224 18.78 3.91 -15.08
CA TRP A 224 18.88 2.45 -14.93
C TRP A 224 20.18 2.02 -14.23
N PHE A 225 21.29 2.72 -14.47
CA PHE A 225 22.58 2.40 -13.85
C PHE A 225 22.59 2.48 -12.32
N THR A 226 21.64 3.20 -11.72
CA THR A 226 21.53 3.34 -10.25
C THR A 226 21.14 2.03 -9.57
N ARG A 227 20.27 1.23 -10.20
CA ARG A 227 19.70 0.02 -9.59
C ARG A 227 19.91 -1.26 -10.40
N ARG A 228 20.07 -1.14 -11.72
CA ARG A 228 20.25 -2.26 -12.66
C ARG A 228 19.17 -3.35 -12.54
N ILE A 229 17.94 -2.93 -12.19
CA ILE A 229 16.74 -3.76 -12.14
C ILE A 229 15.64 -3.11 -13.00
N LEU A 230 14.73 -3.91 -13.52
CA LEU A 230 13.56 -3.41 -14.23
C LEU A 230 12.54 -2.77 -13.27
N PHE A 231 11.91 -1.71 -13.75
CA PHE A 231 10.81 -1.02 -13.08
C PHE A 231 9.76 -0.61 -14.11
N ASP A 232 8.66 0.04 -13.69
CA ASP A 232 7.66 0.50 -14.65
C ASP A 232 8.12 1.80 -15.29
N PHE A 233 8.29 1.79 -16.61
CA PHE A 233 8.61 2.97 -17.41
C PHE A 233 7.70 3.02 -18.63
N ASP A 234 7.55 4.21 -19.20
CA ASP A 234 6.72 4.50 -20.37
C ASP A 234 7.59 4.74 -21.62
N ARG A 235 8.83 5.22 -21.41
CA ARG A 235 9.78 5.58 -22.47
C ARG A 235 11.22 5.30 -22.06
N ILE A 236 12.07 5.09 -23.07
CA ILE A 236 13.51 4.90 -22.93
C ILE A 236 14.27 6.09 -23.55
N GLU A 237 15.21 6.65 -22.81
CA GLU A 237 16.18 7.67 -23.28
C GLU A 237 17.61 7.14 -23.12
N ILE A 238 18.34 7.00 -24.23
CA ILE A 238 19.73 6.53 -24.23
C ILE A 238 20.64 7.70 -24.57
N ILE A 239 21.37 8.22 -23.58
CA ILE A 239 22.20 9.42 -23.74
C ILE A 239 23.68 9.06 -23.79
N ARG A 240 24.15 8.24 -22.85
CA ARG A 240 25.54 7.79 -22.73
C ARG A 240 25.56 6.36 -22.17
N ALA A 241 25.52 5.39 -23.06
CA ALA A 241 25.55 3.97 -22.74
C ALA A 241 26.43 3.23 -23.74
N THR A 242 27.00 2.10 -23.32
CA THR A 242 27.68 1.19 -24.23
C THR A 242 26.70 0.18 -24.83
N ASP A 243 27.07 -0.48 -25.93
CA ASP A 243 26.31 -1.63 -26.47
C ASP A 243 26.05 -2.68 -25.39
N GLU A 244 27.07 -3.01 -24.59
CA GLU A 244 26.96 -4.00 -23.50
C GLU A 244 25.92 -3.61 -22.46
N ASP A 245 25.84 -2.34 -22.08
CA ASP A 245 24.84 -1.86 -21.11
C ASP A 245 23.41 -2.08 -21.65
N ILE A 246 23.20 -1.76 -22.93
CA ILE A 246 21.91 -1.89 -23.60
C ILE A 246 21.54 -3.36 -23.80
N GLU A 247 22.49 -4.20 -24.21
CA GLU A 247 22.28 -5.64 -24.37
C GLU A 247 21.87 -6.28 -23.03
N ARG A 248 22.55 -5.94 -21.93
CA ARG A 248 22.17 -6.45 -20.60
C ARG A 248 20.75 -6.03 -20.21
N PHE A 249 20.38 -4.77 -20.47
CA PHE A 249 19.02 -4.31 -20.21
C PHE A 249 17.98 -5.03 -21.08
N ALA A 250 18.25 -5.19 -22.37
CA ALA A 250 17.37 -5.91 -23.29
C ALA A 250 17.20 -7.39 -22.89
N VAL A 251 18.26 -8.04 -22.40
CA VAL A 251 18.19 -9.41 -21.84
C VAL A 251 17.32 -9.45 -20.59
N GLN A 252 17.42 -8.46 -19.69
CA GLN A 252 16.51 -8.38 -18.54
C GLN A 252 15.06 -8.22 -19.00
N ALA A 253 14.80 -7.29 -19.93
CA ALA A 253 13.45 -7.04 -20.46
C ALA A 253 12.87 -8.28 -21.18
N GLY A 254 13.70 -9.02 -21.93
CA GLY A 254 13.29 -10.27 -22.57
C GLY A 254 12.94 -11.38 -21.59
N ASN A 255 13.56 -11.39 -20.41
CA ASN A 255 13.30 -12.32 -19.32
C ASN A 255 12.32 -11.77 -18.27
N ASP A 256 11.62 -10.67 -18.56
CA ASP A 256 10.70 -10.06 -17.62
C ASP A 256 9.47 -10.95 -17.36
N THR A 257 9.22 -11.21 -16.07
CA THR A 257 8.08 -12.01 -15.59
C THR A 257 6.83 -11.17 -15.35
N ASP A 258 6.94 -9.84 -15.30
CA ASP A 258 5.78 -8.96 -15.14
C ASP A 258 5.02 -8.84 -16.49
N SER A 259 3.90 -9.55 -16.59
CA SER A 259 3.09 -9.61 -17.80
C SER A 259 2.51 -8.25 -18.22
N LEU A 260 2.19 -7.38 -17.26
CA LEU A 260 1.66 -6.05 -17.53
C LEU A 260 2.73 -5.19 -18.19
N ARG A 261 3.94 -5.17 -17.62
CA ARG A 261 5.06 -4.41 -18.20
C ARG A 261 5.49 -4.98 -19.55
N ARG A 262 5.64 -6.30 -19.66
CA ARG A 262 6.04 -6.96 -20.91
C ARG A 262 5.09 -6.68 -22.07
N SER A 263 3.79 -6.61 -21.81
CA SER A 263 2.78 -6.29 -22.84
C SER A 263 2.95 -4.90 -23.47
N ARG A 264 3.64 -4.00 -22.76
CA ARG A 264 3.84 -2.61 -23.18
C ARG A 264 5.12 -2.42 -23.98
N TYR A 265 6.14 -3.25 -23.78
CA TYR A 265 7.45 -3.10 -24.40
C TYR A 265 7.38 -2.84 -25.91
N PRO A 266 6.67 -3.64 -26.74
CA PRO A 266 6.67 -3.44 -28.19
C PRO A 266 6.09 -2.10 -28.69
N ARG A 267 5.49 -1.30 -27.79
CA ARG A 267 4.89 0.01 -28.08
C ARG A 267 5.67 1.17 -27.47
N MET A 268 6.76 0.89 -26.76
CA MET A 268 7.53 1.93 -26.08
C MET A 268 8.37 2.72 -27.08
N ARG A 269 8.57 3.99 -26.80
CA ARG A 269 9.48 4.82 -27.60
C ARG A 269 10.88 4.74 -27.00
N CYS A 270 11.87 4.53 -27.85
CA CYS A 270 13.27 4.59 -27.48
C CYS A 270 13.95 5.71 -28.26
N THR A 271 14.52 6.69 -27.57
CA THR A 271 15.25 7.79 -28.20
C THR A 271 16.73 7.70 -27.87
N ILE A 272 17.58 7.71 -28.90
CA ILE A 272 19.04 7.69 -28.79
C ILE A 272 19.55 9.11 -28.99
N GLY A 273 20.29 9.62 -28.00
CA GLY A 273 20.90 10.94 -28.05
C GLY A 273 21.96 11.04 -29.15
N PRO A 274 22.20 12.26 -29.69
CA PRO A 274 23.04 12.47 -30.87
C PRO A 274 24.50 12.01 -30.70
N ASP A 275 24.98 11.95 -29.47
CA ASP A 275 26.37 11.62 -29.12
C ASP A 275 26.54 10.15 -28.70
N CYS A 276 25.45 9.37 -28.69
CA CYS A 276 25.49 7.96 -28.33
C CYS A 276 25.62 7.08 -29.58
N HIS A 277 26.81 6.55 -29.79
CA HIS A 277 27.10 5.67 -30.92
C HIS A 277 26.88 4.20 -30.51
N LEU A 278 25.67 3.69 -30.75
CA LEU A 278 25.37 2.27 -30.62
C LEU A 278 25.61 1.55 -31.95
N SER A 279 26.04 0.29 -31.88
CA SER A 279 26.15 -0.55 -33.07
C SER A 279 24.79 -0.82 -33.71
N ALA A 280 24.79 -1.13 -35.01
CA ALA A 280 23.58 -1.53 -35.72
C ALA A 280 22.91 -2.78 -35.10
N ASN A 281 23.70 -3.69 -34.51
CA ASN A 281 23.15 -4.86 -33.82
C ASN A 281 22.33 -4.45 -32.59
N THR A 282 22.87 -3.56 -31.76
CA THR A 282 22.17 -3.05 -30.58
C THR A 282 20.91 -2.27 -30.93
N ILE A 283 20.95 -1.46 -31.99
CA ILE A 283 19.75 -0.76 -32.49
C ILE A 283 18.67 -1.76 -32.87
N ARG A 284 19.01 -2.83 -33.61
CA ARG A 284 18.07 -3.89 -33.97
C ARG A 284 17.51 -4.63 -32.73
N ILE A 285 18.33 -4.86 -31.70
CA ILE A 285 17.87 -5.44 -30.43
C ILE A 285 16.83 -4.52 -29.76
N LEU A 286 17.08 -3.22 -29.73
CA LEU A 286 16.14 -2.22 -29.20
C LEU A 286 14.83 -2.19 -30.00
N GLU A 287 14.89 -2.18 -31.33
CA GLU A 287 13.71 -2.22 -32.20
C GLU A 287 12.87 -3.48 -31.96
N ASN A 288 13.53 -4.65 -31.88
CA ASN A 288 12.85 -5.91 -31.60
C ASN A 288 12.22 -5.97 -30.20
N SER A 289 12.87 -5.35 -29.21
CA SER A 289 12.41 -5.38 -27.82
C SER A 289 11.32 -4.35 -27.54
N PHE A 290 11.48 -3.14 -28.07
CA PHE A 290 10.68 -1.98 -27.67
C PHE A 290 9.85 -1.35 -28.81
N GLY A 291 10.03 -1.80 -30.05
CA GLY A 291 9.30 -1.29 -31.21
C GLY A 291 10.02 -0.11 -31.87
N ARG A 292 9.65 1.13 -31.52
CA ARG A 292 10.12 2.33 -32.25
C ARG A 292 11.39 2.90 -31.62
N VAL A 293 12.47 2.91 -32.41
CA VAL A 293 13.75 3.56 -32.06
C VAL A 293 13.94 4.80 -32.93
N GLU A 294 14.29 5.92 -32.30
CA GLU A 294 14.55 7.20 -32.96
C GLU A 294 15.94 7.70 -32.58
N GLN A 295 16.70 8.18 -33.57
CA GLN A 295 17.95 8.90 -33.33
C GLN A 295 17.66 10.39 -33.38
N THR A 296 17.98 11.10 -32.30
CA THR A 296 17.81 12.55 -32.27
C THR A 296 18.93 13.19 -33.09
N THR A 297 18.58 13.91 -34.16
CA THR A 297 19.52 14.74 -34.90
C THR A 297 19.78 16.04 -34.13
N ARG A 298 21.02 16.53 -34.15
CA ARG A 298 21.38 17.84 -33.59
C ARG A 298 20.69 18.97 -34.34
#